data_AF-A0A920AW48-F1
#
_entry.id   AF-A0A920AW48-F1
#
_cell.length_a   1.000
_cell.length_b   1.000
_cell.length_c   1.000
_cell.angle_alpha   90.00
_cell.angle_beta   90.00
_cell.angle_gamma   90.00
#
_symmetry.space_group_name_H-M   'P 1'
#
loop_
_entity.id
_entity.type
_entity.pdbx_description
1 polymer ?
#
loop_
_entity_poly.entity_id
_entity_poly.type
_entity_poly.pdbx_seq_one_letter_code
_entity_poly.pdbx_strand_id
1 'polypeptide(L)'
;MIKNNLISAGHDIGSGGFITSLMEMCFSTKNIGANIDLSSLNENDTVKILFSENCGIIIQGKDDKIEKELINNGIAAYKIGKVIKENKLKIKIKKMNFYLI
;
A
#
# COMPACT_ATOMS: atom_id res chain seq x y z
N MET A 1 -0.79 -4.20 -18.12
CA MET A 1 -1.43 -4.40 -16.80
C MET A 1 -2.89 -3.95 -16.76
N ILE A 2 -3.20 -2.66 -16.99
CA ILE A 2 -4.60 -2.16 -17.05
C ILE A 2 -5.39 -2.84 -18.18
N LYS A 3 -4.83 -2.86 -19.40
CA LYS A 3 -5.42 -3.57 -20.55
C LYS A 3 -5.65 -5.06 -20.31
N ASN A 4 -4.85 -5.67 -19.42
CA ASN A 4 -4.93 -7.09 -19.07
C ASN A 4 -5.80 -7.32 -17.83
N ASN A 5 -6.47 -6.27 -17.32
CA ASN A 5 -7.39 -6.31 -16.19
C ASN A 5 -6.77 -6.93 -14.91
N LEU A 6 -5.49 -6.66 -14.65
CA LEU A 6 -4.74 -7.20 -13.50
C LEU A 6 -4.81 -6.33 -12.24
N ILE A 7 -5.25 -5.08 -12.39
CA ILE A 7 -5.33 -4.07 -11.32
C ILE A 7 -6.79 -3.85 -10.94
N SER A 8 -7.08 -3.85 -9.64
CA SER A 8 -8.39 -3.56 -9.08
C SER A 8 -8.53 -2.09 -8.67
N ALA A 9 -7.47 -1.51 -8.13
CA ALA A 9 -7.42 -0.11 -7.70
C ALA A 9 -5.97 0.37 -7.68
N GLY A 10 -5.78 1.69 -7.68
CA GLY A 10 -4.47 2.30 -7.44
C GLY A 10 -4.60 3.76 -7.05
N HIS A 11 -3.61 4.27 -6.32
CA HIS A 11 -3.56 5.65 -5.86
C HIS A 11 -2.10 6.12 -5.81
N ASP A 12 -1.84 7.34 -6.25
CA ASP A 12 -0.52 7.94 -6.17
C ASP A 12 -0.18 8.41 -4.75
N ILE A 13 1.10 8.48 -4.44
CA ILE A 13 1.60 9.06 -3.20
C ILE A 13 1.76 10.56 -3.41
N GLY A 14 0.97 11.34 -2.67
CA GLY A 14 0.91 12.79 -2.77
C GLY A 14 1.01 13.47 -1.41
N SER A 15 0.28 14.57 -1.25
CA SER A 15 0.30 15.36 -0.02
C SER A 15 -0.20 14.57 1.19
N GLY A 16 0.50 14.69 2.31
CA GLY A 16 0.22 13.88 3.51
C GLY A 16 0.85 12.48 3.46
N GLY A 17 1.56 12.17 2.37
CA GLY A 17 2.42 11.01 2.21
C GLY A 17 1.72 9.66 2.15
N PHE A 18 2.53 8.63 2.24
CA PHE A 18 2.12 7.22 2.10
C PHE A 18 0.93 6.81 2.96
N ILE A 19 0.86 7.29 4.21
CA ILE A 19 -0.24 6.97 5.12
C ILE A 19 -1.58 7.53 4.64
N THR A 20 -1.58 8.76 4.13
CA THR A 20 -2.80 9.43 3.64
C THR A 20 -3.31 8.71 2.41
N SER A 21 -2.41 8.37 1.47
CA SER A 21 -2.75 7.62 0.28
C SER A 21 -3.35 6.24 0.60
N LEU A 22 -2.83 5.52 1.60
CA LEU A 22 -3.44 4.26 2.08
C LEU A 22 -4.84 4.47 2.66
N MET A 23 -5.04 5.54 3.42
CA MET A 23 -6.34 5.88 4.01
C MET A 23 -7.37 6.23 2.94
N GLU A 24 -6.99 7.03 1.94
CA GLU A 24 -7.85 7.41 0.81
C GLU A 24 -8.32 6.19 0.01
N MET A 25 -7.43 5.21 -0.19
CA MET A 25 -7.83 3.92 -0.80
C MET A 25 -8.88 3.18 0.03
N CYS A 26 -8.82 3.24 1.36
CA CYS A 26 -9.77 2.59 2.25
C CYS A 26 -11.10 3.36 2.37
N PHE A 27 -11.09 4.70 2.29
CA PHE A 27 -12.29 5.54 2.41
C PHE A 27 -13.25 5.42 1.22
N SER A 28 -12.74 5.04 0.05
CA SER A 28 -13.51 4.97 -1.18
C SER A 28 -14.73 4.04 -1.12
N THR A 29 -14.73 3.05 -0.22
CA THR A 29 -15.77 2.00 -0.16
C THR A 29 -16.10 1.60 1.28
N LYS A 30 -17.38 1.36 1.56
CA LYS A 30 -17.82 0.85 2.87
C LYS A 30 -17.26 -0.56 3.13
N ASN A 31 -16.83 -0.79 4.37
CA ASN A 31 -16.34 -2.08 4.87
C ASN A 31 -15.05 -2.56 4.17
N ILE A 32 -14.15 -1.63 3.85
CA ILE A 32 -12.84 -1.91 3.26
C ILE A 32 -11.74 -1.31 4.13
N GLY A 33 -10.67 -2.08 4.30
CA GLY A 33 -9.45 -1.70 5.00
C GLY A 33 -8.27 -2.49 4.48
N ALA A 34 -7.13 -2.41 5.17
CA ALA A 34 -5.95 -3.17 4.78
C ALA A 34 -5.09 -3.59 5.98
N ASN A 35 -4.41 -4.73 5.84
CA ASN A 35 -3.30 -5.11 6.69
C ASN A 35 -2.00 -4.90 5.92
N ILE A 36 -1.20 -3.95 6.37
CA ILE A 36 0.07 -3.54 5.78
C ILE A 36 1.22 -3.92 6.73
N ASP A 37 2.26 -4.58 6.21
CA ASP A 37 3.50 -4.86 6.92
C ASP A 37 4.67 -4.23 6.15
N LEU A 38 5.24 -3.18 6.75
CA LEU A 38 6.38 -2.43 6.23
C LEU A 38 7.69 -2.85 6.91
N SER A 39 7.70 -3.94 7.68
CA SER A 39 8.89 -4.39 8.41
C SER A 39 10.04 -4.81 7.49
N SER A 40 9.74 -5.09 6.21
CA SER A 40 10.74 -5.37 5.17
C SER A 40 11.45 -4.12 4.66
N LEU A 41 10.92 -2.92 4.93
CA LEU A 41 11.61 -1.68 4.64
C LEU A 41 12.79 -1.56 5.61
N ASN A 42 14.00 -1.43 5.08
CA ASN A 42 15.21 -1.22 5.87
C ASN A 42 15.31 0.22 6.40
N GLU A 43 14.21 0.74 6.93
CA GLU A 43 14.07 2.07 7.51
C GLU A 43 13.46 1.92 8.91
N ASN A 44 13.94 2.72 9.86
CA ASN A 44 13.48 2.71 11.26
C ASN A 44 12.62 3.93 11.57
N ASP A 45 12.85 5.04 10.86
CA ASP A 45 12.11 6.26 11.09
C ASP A 45 10.68 6.11 10.57
N THR A 46 9.77 5.92 11.53
CA THR A 46 8.35 5.73 11.23
C THR A 46 7.71 6.97 10.62
N VAL A 47 8.17 8.18 11.01
CA VAL A 47 7.69 9.42 10.41
C VAL A 47 8.10 9.47 8.95
N LYS A 48 9.36 9.16 8.65
CA LYS A 48 9.86 9.10 7.28
C LYS A 48 9.13 8.05 6.44
N ILE A 49 8.82 6.87 6.99
CA ILE A 49 8.07 5.84 6.27
C ILE A 49 6.64 6.30 5.96
N LEU A 50 5.93 6.84 6.95
CA LEU A 50 4.50 7.12 6.84
C LEU A 50 4.20 8.44 6.11
N PHE A 51 5.02 9.45 6.30
CA PHE A 51 4.79 10.81 5.78
C PHE A 51 5.70 11.18 4.61
N SER A 52 6.45 10.23 4.05
CA SER A 52 7.19 10.49 2.81
C SER A 52 6.22 10.74 1.65
N GLU A 53 6.49 11.81 0.92
CA GLU A 53 5.80 12.21 -0.32
C GLU A 53 6.64 11.87 -1.57
N ASN A 54 7.52 10.86 -1.46
CA ASN A 54 8.30 10.41 -2.62
C ASN A 54 7.36 9.89 -3.71
N CYS A 55 7.63 10.27 -4.97
CA CYS A 55 6.84 9.81 -6.11
C CYS A 55 6.72 8.28 -6.12
N GLY A 56 5.49 7.79 -6.09
CA GLY A 56 5.19 6.37 -6.12
C GLY A 56 3.70 6.13 -6.29
N ILE A 57 3.34 4.86 -6.55
CA ILE A 57 1.95 4.44 -6.73
C ILE A 57 1.71 3.21 -5.86
N ILE A 58 0.62 3.23 -5.12
CA ILE A 58 0.08 2.07 -4.39
C ILE A 58 -0.91 1.39 -5.32
N ILE A 59 -0.75 0.09 -5.57
CA ILE A 59 -1.59 -0.67 -6.49
C ILE A 59 -2.20 -1.87 -5.78
N GLN A 60 -3.50 -2.06 -5.92
CA GLN A 60 -4.19 -3.30 -5.56
C GLN A 60 -4.23 -4.22 -6.78
N GLY A 61 -3.38 -5.24 -6.79
CA GLY A 61 -3.47 -6.34 -7.76
C GLY A 61 -4.61 -7.30 -7.48
N LYS A 62 -5.07 -8.03 -8.52
CA LYS A 62 -5.99 -9.16 -8.34
C LYS A 62 -5.32 -10.41 -7.80
N ASP A 63 -4.03 -10.58 -8.11
CA ASP A 63 -3.20 -11.66 -7.62
C ASP A 63 -1.72 -11.21 -7.50
N ASP A 64 -0.89 -12.08 -6.95
CA ASP A 64 0.54 -11.82 -6.71
C ASP A 64 1.39 -11.79 -7.99
N LYS A 65 0.82 -12.07 -9.17
CA LYS A 65 1.58 -12.01 -10.43
C LYS A 65 1.94 -10.58 -10.79
N ILE A 66 1.19 -9.61 -10.28
CA ILE A 66 1.40 -8.19 -10.57
C ILE A 66 2.79 -7.70 -10.14
N GLU A 67 3.27 -8.15 -8.98
CA GLU A 67 4.57 -7.78 -8.44
C GLU A 67 5.69 -8.35 -9.33
N LYS A 68 5.58 -9.63 -9.69
CA LYS A 68 6.54 -10.29 -10.58
C LYS A 68 6.59 -9.63 -11.96
N GLU A 69 5.43 -9.28 -12.51
CA GLU A 69 5.34 -8.60 -13.80
C GLU A 69 6.03 -7.23 -13.75
N LEU A 70 5.80 -6.43 -12.71
CA LEU A 70 6.47 -5.14 -12.55
C LEU A 70 8.00 -5.30 -12.46
N ILE A 71 8.46 -6.24 -11.64
CA ILE A 71 9.90 -6.52 -11.46
C ILE A 71 10.53 -6.98 -12.78
N ASN A 72 9.86 -7.87 -13.53
CA ASN A 72 10.34 -8.35 -14.84
C ASN A 72 10.43 -7.23 -15.88
N ASN A 73 9.61 -6.18 -15.75
CA ASN A 73 9.67 -4.98 -16.59
C ASN A 73 10.62 -3.90 -16.03
N GLY A 74 11.45 -4.23 -15.02
CA GLY A 74 12.43 -3.32 -14.44
C GLY A 74 11.85 -2.28 -13.48
N ILE A 75 10.62 -2.45 -13.03
CA ILE A 75 9.95 -1.55 -12.09
C ILE A 75 10.08 -2.12 -10.68
N ALA A 76 10.66 -1.34 -9.78
CA ALA A 76 10.71 -1.70 -8.36
C ALA A 76 9.29 -1.79 -7.79
N ALA A 77 8.93 -2.96 -7.29
CA ALA A 77 7.63 -3.23 -6.68
C ALA A 77 7.82 -4.03 -5.40
N TYR A 78 7.01 -3.71 -4.40
CA TYR A 78 7.06 -4.35 -3.10
C TYR A 78 5.65 -4.70 -2.66
N LYS A 79 5.40 -5.98 -2.40
CA LYS A 79 4.17 -6.40 -1.72
C LYS A 79 4.22 -5.97 -0.26
N ILE A 80 3.38 -4.99 0.07
CA ILE A 80 3.31 -4.39 1.41
C ILE A 80 2.16 -4.95 2.26
N GLY A 81 1.22 -5.71 1.71
CA GLY A 81 0.05 -6.12 2.48
C GLY A 81 -1.10 -6.74 1.69
N LYS A 82 -2.29 -6.70 2.28
CA LYS A 82 -3.54 -7.20 1.69
C LYS A 82 -4.76 -6.38 2.14
N VAL A 83 -5.75 -6.32 1.27
CA VAL A 83 -7.07 -5.74 1.57
C VAL A 83 -7.86 -6.66 2.51
N ILE A 84 -8.65 -6.07 3.40
CA ILE A 84 -9.56 -6.77 4.31
C ILE A 84 -10.98 -6.20 4.21
N LYS A 85 -11.99 -7.03 4.55
CA LYS A 85 -13.41 -6.65 4.60
C LYS A 85 -13.81 -6.14 5.99
N GLU A 86 -13.05 -5.18 6.49
CA GLU A 86 -13.24 -4.52 7.78
C GLU A 86 -12.84 -3.06 7.58
N ASN A 87 -13.57 -2.08 8.11
CA ASN A 87 -13.14 -0.67 8.13
C ASN A 87 -11.98 -0.49 9.10
N LYS A 88 -10.83 -1.13 8.86
CA LYS A 88 -9.61 -0.96 9.65
C LYS A 88 -8.38 -1.02 8.76
N LEU A 89 -7.54 -0.01 8.89
CA LEU A 89 -6.19 0.03 8.35
C LEU A 89 -5.21 -0.32 9.48
N LYS A 90 -4.59 -1.49 9.37
CA LYS A 90 -3.56 -1.99 10.30
C LYS A 90 -2.21 -1.86 9.63
N ILE A 91 -1.31 -1.06 10.20
CA ILE A 91 0.05 -0.87 9.69
C ILE A 91 1.04 -1.39 10.72
N LYS A 92 1.89 -2.32 10.31
CA LYS A 92 2.99 -2.83 11.13
C LYS A 92 4.31 -2.29 10.60
N ILE A 93 5.09 -1.69 11.51
CA ILE A 93 6.46 -1.23 11.26
C ILE A 93 7.34 -1.86 12.33
N LYS A 94 8.01 -2.96 11.99
CA LYS A 94 8.84 -3.75 12.90
C LYS A 94 8.05 -4.20 14.15
N LYS A 95 8.31 -3.58 15.30
CA LYS A 95 7.64 -3.87 16.59
C LYS A 95 6.43 -2.97 16.86
N MET A 96 6.22 -1.94 16.05
CA MET A 96 5.13 -0.98 16.20
C MET A 96 3.92 -1.39 15.35
N ASN A 97 2.72 -1.21 15.91
CA ASN A 97 1.46 -1.42 15.21
C ASN A 97 0.60 -0.16 15.32
N PHE A 98 0.07 0.28 14.19
CA PHE A 98 -0.88 1.38 14.08
C PHE A 98 -2.21 0.84 13.61
N TYR A 99 -3.29 1.34 14.21
CA TYR A 99 -4.66 0.99 13.87
C TYR A 99 -5.39 2.29 13.57
N LEU A 100 -5.77 2.46 12.30
CA LEU A 100 -6.50 3.61 11.81
C LEU A 100 -7.81 3.15 11.23
N ILE A 101 -8.85 3.99 11.36
CA ILE A 101 -10.23 3.74 10.90
C ILE A 101 -10.86 2.49 11.53
#